data_AF-A0A060C7M5-F1
#
_entry.id   AF-A0A060C7M5-F1
#
_cell.length_a   1.000
_cell.length_b   1.000
_cell.length_c   1.000
_cell.angle_alpha   90.00
_cell.angle_beta   90.00
_cell.angle_gamma   90.00
#
_symmetry.space_group_name_H-M   'P 1'
#
loop_
_entity.id
_entity.type
_entity.pdbx_description
1 polymer ?
#
loop_
_entity_poly.entity_id
_entity_poly.type
_entity_poly.pdbx_seq_one_letter_code
_entity_poly.pdbx_strand_id
1 'polypeptide(L)'
;CVLAASAPAREPLRVLVFTKTAGFRHDSIPTAVDTVRELAQRQGWRIDHGEDAAAFTPANLARYRVVVFASTTGDVLDQAQQAALQAFVEGGGGFVGIHAAADTEYDWPWYGQLVGAWFRSHPAGFQSTRVDFAGDGIAAGGHGMGWVTDELYNYRDNPRPRVRVVATVDES
;
A
#
# COMPACT_ATOMS: atom_id res chain seq x y z
N CYS A 1 9.72 -37.48 -33.84
CA CYS A 1 9.85 -36.17 -33.17
C CYS A 1 8.50 -35.73 -32.67
N VAL A 2 8.29 -35.72 -31.35
CA VAL A 2 7.08 -35.10 -30.76
C VAL A 2 7.49 -33.70 -30.34
N LEU A 3 6.91 -32.68 -30.97
CA LEU A 3 7.10 -31.29 -30.61
C LEU A 3 6.41 -31.06 -29.26
N ALA A 4 7.18 -30.72 -28.23
CA ALA A 4 6.62 -30.23 -26.97
C ALA A 4 6.04 -28.83 -27.22
N ALA A 5 4.73 -28.66 -27.04
CA ALA A 5 4.11 -27.35 -27.05
C ALA A 5 4.61 -26.55 -25.83
N SER A 6 5.10 -25.33 -26.04
CA SER A 6 5.44 -24.44 -24.92
C SER A 6 4.16 -24.06 -24.20
N ALA A 7 4.16 -24.15 -22.87
CA ALA A 7 3.07 -23.60 -22.07
C ALA A 7 2.92 -22.09 -22.41
N PRO A 8 1.68 -21.56 -22.47
CA PRO A 8 1.48 -20.13 -22.69
C PRO A 8 2.22 -19.36 -21.59
N ALA A 9 2.95 -18.32 -21.98
CA ALA A 9 3.60 -17.44 -21.02
C ALA A 9 2.52 -16.86 -20.10
N ARG A 10 2.64 -17.12 -18.80
CA ARG A 10 1.72 -16.56 -17.81
C ARG A 10 1.79 -15.04 -17.91
N GLU A 11 0.63 -14.39 -18.06
CA GLU A 11 0.62 -12.92 -18.12
C GLU A 11 1.30 -12.33 -16.88
N PRO A 12 2.12 -11.28 -17.04
CA PRO A 12 2.71 -10.57 -15.92
C PRO A 12 1.65 -10.15 -14.89
N LEU A 13 1.98 -10.33 -13.61
CA LEU A 13 1.17 -9.77 -12.52
C LEU A 13 1.04 -8.25 -12.73
N ARG A 14 -0.17 -7.73 -12.57
CA ARG A 14 -0.47 -6.30 -12.71
C ARG A 14 -0.74 -5.68 -11.34
N VAL A 15 -0.19 -4.49 -11.11
CA VAL A 15 -0.41 -3.68 -9.91
C VAL A 15 -0.95 -2.32 -10.31
N LEU A 16 -2.00 -1.86 -9.64
CA LEU A 16 -2.52 -0.51 -9.77
C LEU A 16 -1.94 0.35 -8.65
N VAL A 17 -1.19 1.40 -8.98
CA VAL A 17 -0.69 2.39 -8.03
C VAL A 17 -1.57 3.63 -8.11
N PHE A 18 -2.21 3.98 -7.00
CA PHE A 18 -3.15 5.09 -6.89
C PHE A 18 -2.60 6.16 -5.95
N THR A 19 -2.56 7.41 -6.41
CA THR A 19 -1.92 8.53 -5.69
C THR A 19 -2.81 9.77 -5.58
N LYS A 20 -4.14 9.61 -5.74
CA LYS A 20 -5.08 10.73 -5.62
C LYS A 20 -5.08 11.28 -4.20
N THR A 21 -5.13 12.60 -4.07
CA THR A 21 -5.20 13.31 -2.79
C THR A 21 -6.38 14.28 -2.82
N ALA A 22 -7.22 14.25 -1.79
CA ALA A 22 -8.23 15.25 -1.47
C ALA A 22 -7.83 16.13 -0.27
N GLY A 23 -6.67 15.85 0.33
CA GLY A 23 -6.03 16.65 1.38
C GLY A 23 -4.60 17.06 1.02
N PHE A 24 -3.69 16.98 1.99
CA PHE A 24 -2.28 17.32 1.79
C PHE A 24 -1.64 16.44 0.70
N ARG A 25 -0.87 17.06 -0.19
CA ARG A 25 -0.13 16.38 -1.26
C ARG A 25 1.33 16.25 -0.89
N HIS A 26 1.81 15.01 -0.80
CA HIS A 26 3.18 14.71 -0.41
C HIS A 26 4.13 14.78 -1.60
N ASP A 27 5.25 15.49 -1.45
CA ASP A 27 6.30 15.57 -2.48
C ASP A 27 7.02 14.22 -2.70
N SER A 28 6.83 13.25 -1.80
CA SER A 28 7.37 11.88 -1.91
C SER A 28 6.59 10.98 -2.86
N ILE A 29 5.42 11.40 -3.37
CA ILE A 29 4.59 10.60 -4.29
C ILE A 29 5.40 10.09 -5.51
N PRO A 30 6.15 10.92 -6.25
CA PRO A 30 6.94 10.44 -7.38
C PRO A 30 7.95 9.36 -6.97
N THR A 31 8.66 9.56 -5.85
CA THR A 31 9.62 8.58 -5.32
C THR A 31 8.96 7.26 -4.95
N ALA A 32 7.78 7.29 -4.32
CA ALA A 32 7.02 6.08 -3.99
C ALA A 32 6.61 5.32 -5.26
N VAL A 33 6.12 6.02 -6.29
CA VAL A 33 5.73 5.42 -7.58
C VAL A 33 6.94 4.79 -8.27
N ASP A 34 8.07 5.50 -8.34
CA ASP A 34 9.28 5.01 -9.01
C ASP A 34 9.88 3.81 -8.27
N THR A 35 9.85 3.82 -6.93
CA THR A 35 10.27 2.65 -6.12
C THR A 35 9.41 1.42 -6.45
N VAL A 36 8.08 1.57 -6.53
CA VAL A 36 7.19 0.45 -6.87
C VAL A 36 7.43 -0.02 -8.31
N ARG A 37 7.71 0.88 -9.26
CA ARG A 37 8.08 0.53 -10.64
C ARG A 37 9.37 -0.27 -10.71
N GLU A 38 10.41 0.15 -9.99
CA GLU A 38 11.69 -0.58 -9.94
C GLU A 38 11.52 -1.99 -9.38
N LEU A 39 10.77 -2.12 -8.27
CA LEU A 39 10.46 -3.44 -7.68
C LEU A 39 9.68 -4.32 -8.66
N ALA A 40 8.68 -3.76 -9.33
CA ALA A 40 7.91 -4.47 -10.34
C ALA A 40 8.75 -4.93 -11.54
N GLN A 41 9.65 -4.08 -12.04
CA GLN A 41 10.57 -4.44 -13.13
C GLN A 41 11.44 -5.65 -12.75
N ARG A 42 11.99 -5.67 -11.52
CA ARG A 42 12.80 -6.80 -11.02
C ARG A 42 12.00 -8.10 -10.93
N GLN A 43 10.69 -8.02 -10.73
CA GLN A 43 9.79 -9.17 -10.63
C GLN A 43 9.07 -9.52 -11.95
N GLY A 44 9.31 -8.75 -13.02
CA GLY A 44 8.59 -8.92 -14.29
C GLY A 44 7.09 -8.60 -14.19
N TRP A 45 6.70 -7.69 -13.30
CA TRP A 45 5.32 -7.23 -13.13
C TRP A 45 5.04 -5.99 -13.98
N ARG A 46 3.75 -5.74 -14.26
CA ARG A 46 3.25 -4.53 -14.92
C ARG A 46 2.67 -3.57 -13.89
N ILE A 47 3.00 -2.30 -14.01
CA ILE A 47 2.44 -1.22 -13.18
C ILE A 47 1.55 -0.34 -14.06
N ASP A 48 0.32 -0.09 -13.60
CA ASP A 48 -0.46 1.06 -14.04
C ASP A 48 -0.49 2.06 -12.87
N HIS A 49 -0.22 3.34 -13.13
CA HIS A 49 -0.25 4.41 -12.13
C HIS A 49 -1.24 5.49 -12.56
N GLY A 50 -2.03 6.00 -11.62
CA GLY A 50 -2.91 7.13 -11.88
C GLY A 50 -3.54 7.72 -10.62
N GLU A 51 -4.27 8.81 -10.82
CA GLU A 51 -5.01 9.53 -9.78
C GLU A 51 -6.51 9.58 -10.07
N ASP A 52 -6.97 8.94 -11.15
CA ASP A 52 -8.37 8.91 -11.53
C ASP A 52 -9.12 7.81 -10.77
N ALA A 53 -10.07 8.21 -9.92
CA ALA A 53 -10.90 7.29 -9.14
C ALA A 53 -11.88 6.49 -10.02
N ALA A 54 -12.12 6.90 -11.27
CA ALA A 54 -12.89 6.10 -12.23
C ALA A 54 -12.23 4.74 -12.56
N ALA A 55 -10.96 4.54 -12.20
CA ALA A 55 -10.30 3.25 -12.27
C ALA A 55 -10.90 2.20 -11.31
N PHE A 56 -11.63 2.61 -10.26
CA PHE A 56 -12.20 1.72 -9.24
C PHE A 56 -13.56 1.18 -9.67
N THR A 57 -13.55 0.35 -10.71
CA THR A 57 -14.70 -0.45 -11.14
C THR A 57 -14.37 -1.93 -11.01
N PRO A 58 -15.35 -2.82 -10.77
CA PRO A 58 -15.09 -4.27 -10.71
C PRO A 58 -14.38 -4.79 -11.96
N ALA A 59 -14.80 -4.33 -13.14
CA ALA A 59 -14.22 -4.75 -14.42
C ALA A 59 -12.75 -4.34 -14.56
N ASN A 60 -12.39 -3.11 -14.16
CA ASN A 60 -11.00 -2.68 -14.23
C ASN A 60 -10.15 -3.34 -13.13
N LEU A 61 -10.65 -3.43 -11.90
CA LEU A 61 -9.93 -4.02 -10.76
C LEU A 61 -9.61 -5.51 -10.97
N ALA A 62 -10.47 -6.26 -11.69
CA ALA A 62 -10.24 -7.66 -12.03
C ALA A 62 -8.95 -7.91 -12.84
N ARG A 63 -8.35 -6.87 -13.43
CA ARG A 63 -7.08 -6.95 -14.17
C ARG A 63 -5.85 -6.97 -13.26
N TYR A 64 -6.01 -6.58 -12.00
CA TYR A 64 -4.90 -6.37 -11.07
C TYR A 64 -4.85 -7.47 -10.01
N ARG A 65 -3.65 -7.78 -9.55
CA ARG A 65 -3.46 -8.64 -8.39
C ARG A 65 -3.39 -7.84 -7.09
N VAL A 66 -2.87 -6.62 -7.17
CA VAL A 66 -2.62 -5.73 -6.03
C VAL A 66 -3.02 -4.30 -6.40
N VAL A 67 -3.66 -3.61 -5.45
CA VAL A 67 -3.85 -2.17 -5.46
C VAL A 67 -2.95 -1.54 -4.40
N VAL A 68 -2.22 -0.50 -4.77
CA VAL A 68 -1.32 0.26 -3.90
C VAL A 68 -1.89 1.66 -3.74
N PHE A 69 -2.14 2.10 -2.51
CA PHE A 69 -2.40 3.51 -2.20
C PHE A 69 -1.09 4.11 -1.72
N ALA A 70 -0.53 5.02 -2.50
CA ALA A 70 0.75 5.65 -2.19
C ALA A 70 0.55 7.12 -1.87
N SER A 71 0.60 7.44 -0.56
CA SER A 71 0.41 8.80 -0.02
C SER A 71 -0.87 9.50 -0.48
N THR A 72 -1.95 8.74 -0.70
CA THR A 72 -3.31 9.28 -0.81
C THR A 72 -3.69 10.03 0.47
N THR A 73 -4.60 11.00 0.41
CA THR A 73 -5.10 11.71 1.60
C THR A 73 -6.54 12.14 1.42
N GLY A 74 -7.31 12.20 2.51
CA GLY A 74 -8.71 12.64 2.51
C GLY A 74 -9.69 11.60 1.95
N ASP A 75 -10.85 12.08 1.50
CA ASP A 75 -11.91 11.28 0.88
C ASP A 75 -11.73 11.25 -0.64
N VAL A 76 -11.29 10.12 -1.19
CA VAL A 76 -10.78 10.01 -2.57
C VAL A 76 -11.65 9.13 -3.46
N LEU A 77 -12.45 8.25 -2.86
CA LEU A 77 -13.38 7.33 -3.53
C LEU A 77 -14.84 7.64 -3.14
N ASP A 78 -15.73 7.62 -4.12
CA ASP A 78 -17.17 7.60 -3.82
C ASP A 78 -17.64 6.22 -3.34
N GLN A 79 -18.91 6.12 -2.90
CA GLN A 79 -19.49 4.89 -2.37
C GLN A 79 -19.40 3.69 -3.34
N ALA A 80 -19.53 3.90 -4.65
CA ALA A 80 -19.45 2.81 -5.63
C ALA A 80 -18.01 2.32 -5.80
N GLN A 81 -17.05 3.25 -5.80
CA GLN A 81 -15.62 2.98 -5.88
C GLN A 81 -15.10 2.31 -4.60
N GLN A 82 -15.57 2.75 -3.43
CA GLN A 82 -15.35 2.10 -2.13
C GLN A 82 -15.84 0.64 -2.17
N ALA A 83 -17.08 0.41 -2.61
CA ALA A 83 -17.63 -0.94 -2.73
C ALA A 83 -16.82 -1.82 -3.70
N ALA A 84 -16.31 -1.26 -4.81
CA ALA A 84 -15.48 -1.99 -5.75
C ALA A 84 -14.11 -2.38 -5.14
N LEU A 85 -13.45 -1.47 -4.42
CA LEU A 85 -12.21 -1.77 -3.70
C LEU A 85 -12.43 -2.83 -2.62
N GLN A 86 -13.52 -2.71 -1.85
CA GLN A 86 -13.86 -3.68 -0.81
C GLN A 86 -14.08 -5.07 -1.39
N ALA A 87 -14.91 -5.20 -2.43
CA ALA A 87 -15.14 -6.47 -3.10
C ALA A 87 -13.86 -7.04 -3.71
N PHE A 88 -12.96 -6.20 -4.23
CA PHE A 88 -11.67 -6.64 -4.75
C PHE A 88 -10.80 -7.26 -3.66
N VAL A 89 -10.65 -6.61 -2.51
CA VAL A 89 -9.82 -7.11 -1.40
C VAL A 89 -10.45 -8.37 -0.76
N GLU A 90 -11.74 -8.35 -0.49
CA GLU A 90 -12.47 -9.50 0.07
C GLU A 90 -12.50 -10.70 -0.91
N GLY A 91 -12.48 -10.42 -2.21
CA GLY A 91 -12.32 -11.41 -3.28
C GLY A 91 -10.90 -11.97 -3.44
N GLY A 92 -9.96 -11.57 -2.56
CA GLY A 92 -8.60 -12.09 -2.52
C GLY A 92 -7.56 -11.22 -3.24
N GLY A 93 -7.95 -10.03 -3.74
CA GLY A 93 -7.04 -9.00 -4.22
C GLY A 93 -6.14 -8.47 -3.11
N GLY A 94 -4.88 -8.13 -3.44
CA GLY A 94 -3.93 -7.60 -2.47
C GLY A 94 -4.08 -6.08 -2.31
N PHE A 95 -3.85 -5.59 -1.10
CA PHE A 95 -3.79 -4.15 -0.81
C PHE A 95 -2.46 -3.79 -0.15
N VAL A 96 -1.90 -2.64 -0.51
CA VAL A 96 -0.73 -2.03 0.15
C VAL A 96 -1.01 -0.54 0.35
N GLY A 97 -0.98 -0.08 1.59
CA GLY A 97 -0.97 1.35 1.93
C GLY A 97 0.45 1.81 2.23
N ILE A 98 0.86 2.94 1.68
CA ILE A 98 2.16 3.58 1.91
C ILE A 98 1.93 4.98 2.48
N HIS A 99 2.65 5.30 3.57
CA HIS A 99 2.65 6.62 4.22
C HIS A 99 1.24 7.12 4.56
N ALA A 100 0.84 8.23 3.95
CA ALA A 100 -0.44 8.88 4.17
C ALA A 100 -1.67 8.10 3.69
N ALA A 101 -1.53 6.88 3.16
CA ALA A 101 -2.68 5.98 3.00
C ALA A 101 -3.47 5.78 4.32
N ALA A 102 -2.85 5.95 5.48
CA ALA A 102 -3.56 5.97 6.77
C ALA A 102 -4.33 7.28 7.06
N ASP A 103 -4.12 8.33 6.27
CA ASP A 103 -4.79 9.64 6.29
C ASP A 103 -5.91 9.72 5.23
N THR A 104 -6.54 8.59 4.93
CA THR A 104 -7.50 8.41 3.82
C THR A 104 -8.80 7.77 4.30
N GLU A 105 -9.94 8.16 3.72
CA GLU A 105 -11.27 7.54 3.92
C GLU A 105 -11.70 7.41 5.40
N TYR A 106 -11.58 8.49 6.18
CA TYR A 106 -11.85 8.48 7.63
C TYR A 106 -13.29 8.09 8.02
N ASP A 107 -14.26 8.33 7.14
CA ASP A 107 -15.68 8.04 7.39
C ASP A 107 -16.10 6.65 6.90
N TRP A 108 -15.14 5.82 6.47
CA TRP A 108 -15.37 4.47 5.98
C TRP A 108 -14.71 3.43 6.90
N PRO A 109 -15.45 2.89 7.91
CA PRO A 109 -14.87 2.00 8.93
C PRO A 109 -14.18 0.75 8.38
N TRP A 110 -14.65 0.22 7.25
CA TRP A 110 -14.01 -0.92 6.60
C TRP A 110 -12.58 -0.58 6.15
N TYR A 111 -12.36 0.61 5.58
CA TYR A 111 -11.03 1.05 5.20
C TYR A 111 -10.12 1.23 6.41
N GLY A 112 -10.63 1.80 7.50
CA GLY A 112 -9.89 1.92 8.77
C GLY A 112 -9.41 0.56 9.31
N GLN A 113 -10.21 -0.50 9.12
CA GLN A 113 -9.79 -1.87 9.45
C GLN A 113 -8.76 -2.42 8.45
N LEU A 114 -8.92 -2.14 7.16
CA LEU A 114 -7.98 -2.54 6.11
C LEU A 114 -6.57 -1.98 6.36
N VAL A 115 -6.45 -0.69 6.66
CA VAL A 115 -5.15 -0.03 6.95
C VAL A 115 -4.68 -0.27 8.39
N GLY A 116 -5.55 -0.81 9.25
CA GLY A 116 -5.26 -1.19 10.64
C GLY A 116 -5.45 -0.08 11.67
N ALA A 117 -5.07 1.15 11.33
CA ALA A 117 -5.37 2.35 12.10
C ALA A 117 -5.24 3.61 11.23
N TRP A 118 -6.00 4.64 11.58
CA TRP A 118 -5.95 5.95 10.92
C TRP A 118 -4.93 6.88 11.55
N PHE A 119 -4.37 7.76 10.71
CA PHE A 119 -3.47 8.83 11.12
C PHE A 119 -4.14 9.79 12.13
N ARG A 120 -3.35 10.27 13.10
CA ARG A 120 -3.74 11.32 14.05
C ARG A 120 -2.83 12.53 13.96
N SER A 121 -1.51 12.31 14.03
CA SER A 121 -0.50 13.36 14.00
C SER A 121 0.91 12.77 13.85
N HIS A 122 1.92 13.61 13.66
CA HIS A 122 3.34 13.28 13.84
C HIS A 122 4.07 14.49 14.45
N PRO A 123 5.27 14.33 15.04
CA PRO A 123 6.12 15.45 15.44
C PRO A 123 6.51 16.32 14.22
N ALA A 124 6.78 17.60 14.44
CA ALA A 124 7.18 18.50 13.35
C ALA A 124 8.55 18.10 12.78
N GLY A 125 8.65 18.04 11.45
CA GLY A 125 9.88 17.66 10.75
C GLY A 125 10.06 16.15 10.63
N PHE A 126 11.27 15.73 10.26
CA PHE A 126 11.63 14.32 10.11
C PHE A 126 12.38 13.81 11.34
N GLN A 127 12.03 12.60 11.75
CA GLN A 127 12.54 11.94 12.93
C GLN A 127 13.39 10.76 12.48
N SER A 128 14.57 10.62 13.07
CA SER A 128 15.43 9.46 12.82
C SER A 128 15.26 8.43 13.94
N THR A 129 14.94 7.19 13.59
CA THR A 129 14.75 6.08 14.54
C THR A 129 15.28 4.77 13.97
N ARG A 130 15.61 3.81 14.84
CA ARG A 130 15.88 2.43 14.44
C ARG A 130 14.56 1.70 14.21
N VAL A 131 14.52 0.86 13.17
CA VAL A 131 13.41 -0.06 12.94
C VAL A 131 13.80 -1.47 13.36
N ASP A 132 13.09 -2.00 14.34
CA ASP A 132 13.25 -3.37 14.82
C ASP A 132 12.19 -4.29 14.20
N PHE A 133 12.62 -5.27 13.43
CA PHE A 133 11.72 -6.25 12.83
C PHE A 133 11.23 -7.28 13.85
N ALA A 134 9.94 -7.62 13.77
CA ALA A 134 9.30 -8.58 14.64
C ALA A 134 9.22 -9.98 13.97
N GLY A 135 9.89 -10.96 14.57
CA GLY A 135 9.73 -12.41 14.28
C GLY A 135 10.27 -12.91 12.94
N ASP A 136 9.91 -14.17 12.63
CA ASP A 136 10.33 -14.90 11.43
C ASP A 136 9.32 -14.66 10.28
N GLY A 137 9.58 -13.71 9.39
CA GLY A 137 8.63 -13.32 8.31
C GLY A 137 9.30 -12.75 7.04
N ILE A 138 8.61 -11.97 6.21
CA ILE A 138 9.20 -11.23 5.06
C ILE A 138 10.44 -10.40 5.48
N ALA A 139 10.47 -10.01 6.75
CA ALA A 139 11.57 -9.34 7.43
C ALA A 139 12.77 -10.25 7.81
N ALA A 140 12.59 -11.57 7.86
CA ALA A 140 13.61 -12.53 8.29
C ALA A 140 14.71 -12.78 7.25
N GLY A 141 14.61 -12.19 6.06
CA GLY A 141 15.59 -12.29 4.97
C GLY A 141 16.91 -11.54 5.20
N GLY A 142 17.19 -11.03 6.41
CA GLY A 142 18.47 -10.43 6.75
C GLY A 142 18.68 -9.00 6.23
N HIS A 143 17.63 -8.34 5.74
CA HIS A 143 17.65 -6.90 5.54
C HIS A 143 17.44 -6.24 6.90
N GLY A 144 18.51 -6.09 7.69
CA GLY A 144 18.44 -5.24 8.87
C GLY A 144 18.01 -3.86 8.42
N MET A 145 16.80 -3.42 8.75
CA MET A 145 16.51 -2.01 8.62
C MET A 145 17.23 -1.35 9.78
N GLY A 146 18.22 -0.54 9.43
CA GLY A 146 18.94 0.26 10.40
C GLY A 146 18.10 1.47 10.80
N TRP A 147 18.68 2.64 10.59
CA TRP A 147 18.01 3.91 10.85
C TRP A 147 17.11 4.29 9.67
N VAL A 148 15.89 4.71 9.96
CA VAL A 148 14.99 5.41 9.03
C VAL A 148 14.86 6.86 9.46
N THR A 149 14.64 7.75 8.49
CA THR A 149 14.33 9.16 8.74
C THR A 149 13.03 9.49 8.03
N ASP A 150 11.97 9.76 8.77
CA ASP A 150 10.64 10.02 8.22
C ASP A 150 9.73 10.77 9.22
N GLU A 151 8.51 11.09 8.80
CA GLU A 151 7.42 11.54 9.66
C GLU A 151 6.83 10.33 10.40
N LEU A 152 7.28 10.08 11.63
CA LEU A 152 6.77 8.96 12.43
C LEU A 152 5.36 9.24 12.94
N TYR A 153 4.39 8.44 12.49
CA TYR A 153 2.97 8.66 12.73
C TYR A 153 2.51 8.16 14.09
N ASN A 154 1.78 9.03 14.79
CA ASN A 154 0.85 8.66 15.84
C ASN A 154 -0.49 8.30 15.21
N TYR A 155 -0.99 7.10 15.50
CA TYR A 155 -2.29 6.64 15.03
C TYR A 155 -3.40 6.97 16.05
N ARG A 156 -4.65 7.04 15.57
CA ARG A 156 -5.83 7.29 16.41
C ARG A 156 -6.05 6.18 17.44
N ASP A 157 -5.75 4.94 17.05
CA ASP A 157 -5.84 3.75 17.88
C ASP A 157 -4.58 2.90 17.74
N ASN A 158 -4.28 2.06 18.74
CA ASN A 158 -3.21 1.08 18.66
C ASN A 158 -3.67 -0.15 17.84
N PRO A 159 -3.08 -0.43 16.66
CA PRO A 159 -3.51 -1.55 15.82
C PRO A 159 -3.02 -2.92 16.31
N ARG A 160 -2.05 -2.99 17.23
CA ARG A 160 -1.38 -4.22 17.68
C ARG A 160 -2.31 -5.37 18.07
N PRO A 161 -3.47 -5.15 18.75
CA PRO A 161 -4.37 -6.25 19.11
C PRO A 161 -5.03 -6.95 17.91
N ARG A 162 -5.02 -6.33 16.72
CA ARG A 162 -5.79 -6.76 15.54
C ARG A 162 -4.94 -6.93 14.27
N VAL A 163 -3.64 -6.68 14.33
CA VAL A 163 -2.71 -6.86 13.21
C VAL A 163 -1.50 -7.68 13.62
N ARG A 164 -0.89 -8.36 12.64
CA ARG A 164 0.47 -8.89 12.83
C ARG A 164 1.47 -7.78 12.52
N VAL A 165 2.04 -7.20 13.57
CA VAL A 165 3.15 -6.25 13.41
C VAL A 165 4.38 -7.00 12.91
N VAL A 166 4.99 -6.49 11.83
CA VAL A 166 6.22 -7.05 11.24
C VAL A 166 7.45 -6.20 11.53
N ALA A 167 7.28 -4.92 11.90
CA ALA A 167 8.36 -4.01 12.27
C ALA A 167 7.84 -2.97 13.28
N THR A 168 8.71 -2.49 14.16
CA THR A 168 8.43 -1.45 15.17
C THR A 168 9.52 -0.40 15.14
N VAL A 169 9.17 0.88 15.31
CA VAL A 169 10.15 1.96 15.51
C VAL A 169 10.55 2.04 16.98
N ASP A 170 11.82 2.31 17.25
CA ASP A 170 12.33 2.57 18.59
C ASP A 170 12.03 4.03 18.99
N GLU A 171 11.15 4.22 19.96
CA GLU A 171 10.74 5.55 20.45
C GLU A 171 11.50 5.98 21.72
N SER A 172 12.57 5.26 22.10
CA SER A 172 13.37 5.54 23.30
C SER A 172 14.41 6.65 23.17
#